data_AF-A0A7C6QG46-F1
#
_entry.id   AF-A0A7C6QG46-F1
#
_cell.length_a   1.000
_cell.length_b   1.000
_cell.length_c   1.000
_cell.angle_alpha   90.00
_cell.angle_beta   90.00
_cell.angle_gamma   90.00
#
_symmetry.space_group_name_H-M   'P 1'
#
loop_
_entity.id
_entity.type
_entity.pdbx_description
1 polymer ?
#
loop_
_entity_poly.entity_id
_entity_poly.type
_entity_poly.pdbx_seq_one_letter_code
_entity_poly.pdbx_strand_id
1 'polypeptide(L)'
;MLKMRPLTDEEATALKKIAHRSRDGVQRTRAKVIRAMARTGKVALAAKAGGVSPQYAREIIHRFEQDGLESLPAKHEGGRQHILDEQTIEAIRGLAGQNPKMLGTPWTCWSVAKLLTTAINKGIVPKVSQETFRQALHRGGVTYQETKTWKQSSDPEFHEKLTRVKALYDKCPIGSVVVCVDEFGPLECRPYNGRTWAECKKPVRLPATYRRTQGVQHFLAMYDVHHNFLWGWFYKRKRGEEFIEFLKRVRGAYASWVRI
;
A
#
# COMPACT_ATOMS: atom_id res chain seq x y z
N MET A 1 25.10 44.41 29.52
CA MET A 1 23.72 44.63 29.01
C MET A 1 23.69 44.07 27.59
N LEU A 2 22.91 43.02 27.30
CA LEU A 2 22.85 42.46 25.95
C LEU A 2 22.09 43.44 25.05
N LYS A 3 22.75 43.97 24.01
CA LYS A 3 22.13 44.82 22.99
C LYS A 3 22.11 44.05 21.69
N MET A 4 20.97 44.07 21.00
CA MET A 4 20.79 43.46 19.69
C MET A 4 20.91 44.54 18.62
N ARG A 5 21.58 44.26 17.50
CA ARG A 5 21.58 45.18 16.34
C ARG A 5 20.15 45.53 15.86
N PRO A 6 19.93 46.71 15.26
CA PRO A 6 18.65 47.00 14.62
C PRO A 6 18.35 45.98 13.53
N LEU A 7 17.07 45.59 13.43
CA LEU A 7 16.57 44.70 12.38
C LEU A 7 16.50 45.47 11.07
N THR A 8 16.82 44.82 9.95
CA THR A 8 16.48 45.35 8.63
C THR A 8 14.97 45.23 8.38
N ASP A 9 14.43 46.00 7.44
CA ASP A 9 13.00 45.95 7.10
C ASP A 9 12.57 44.57 6.59
N GLU A 10 13.47 43.89 5.87
CA GLU A 10 13.29 42.52 5.41
C GLU A 10 13.21 41.54 6.59
N GLU A 11 14.14 41.63 7.53
CA GLU A 11 14.17 40.79 8.73
C GLU A 11 12.93 41.02 9.61
N ALA A 12 12.54 42.29 9.80
CA ALA A 12 11.35 42.64 10.57
C ALA A 12 10.08 42.05 9.95
N THR A 13 9.96 42.12 8.61
CA THR A 13 8.83 41.56 7.86
C THR A 13 8.82 40.03 7.94
N ALA A 14 9.97 39.38 7.75
CA ALA A 14 10.13 37.94 7.84
C ALA A 14 9.80 37.41 9.24
N LEU A 15 10.36 38.03 10.28
CA LEU A 15 10.10 37.68 11.68
C LEU A 15 8.62 37.85 12.04
N LYS A 16 7.97 38.91 11.56
CA LYS A 16 6.52 39.11 11.75
C LYS A 16 5.73 37.98 11.11
N LYS A 17 6.05 37.61 9.87
CA LYS A 17 5.40 36.50 9.16
C LYS A 17 5.60 35.17 9.91
N ILE A 18 6.83 34.86 10.32
CA ILE A 18 7.17 33.60 11.02
C ILE A 18 6.46 33.51 12.37
N ALA A 19 6.51 34.57 13.18
CA ALA A 19 5.90 34.61 14.51
C ALA A 19 4.38 34.37 14.50
N HIS A 20 3.69 34.75 13.42
CA HIS A 20 2.24 34.61 13.28
C HIS A 20 1.79 33.40 12.46
N ARG A 21 2.57 32.97 11.45
CA ARG A 21 2.11 31.99 10.44
C ARG A 21 2.92 30.70 10.36
N SER A 22 4.12 30.60 10.96
CA SER A 22 4.92 29.36 10.86
C SER A 22 4.19 28.19 11.52
N ARG A 23 4.27 26.98 10.96
CA ARG A 23 3.74 25.75 11.58
C ARG A 23 4.72 25.14 12.59
N ASP A 24 6.01 25.44 12.47
CA ASP A 24 7.05 25.04 13.41
C ASP A 24 6.98 25.89 14.69
N GLY A 25 6.71 25.23 15.82
CA GLY A 25 6.63 25.86 17.13
C GLY A 25 7.94 26.53 17.56
N VAL A 26 9.08 25.94 17.22
CA VAL A 26 10.40 26.46 17.59
C VAL A 26 10.66 27.78 16.88
N GLN A 27 10.45 27.82 15.56
CA GLN A 27 10.60 29.05 14.76
C GLN A 27 9.68 30.17 15.26
N ARG A 28 8.41 29.86 15.55
CA ARG A 28 7.46 30.85 16.09
C ARG A 28 7.96 31.44 17.40
N THR A 29 8.39 30.59 18.33
CA THR A 29 8.88 31.02 19.64
C THR A 29 10.12 31.90 19.50
N ARG A 30 11.12 31.47 18.72
CA ARG A 30 12.34 32.26 18.49
C ARG A 30 12.05 33.61 17.83
N ALA A 31 11.18 33.64 16.82
CA ALA A 31 10.80 34.90 16.15
C ALA A 31 10.08 35.87 17.11
N LYS A 32 9.24 35.38 18.03
CA LYS A 32 8.61 36.23 19.07
C LYS A 32 9.64 36.84 20.01
N VAL A 33 10.65 36.08 20.43
CA VAL A 33 11.75 36.57 21.28
C VAL A 33 12.51 37.69 20.58
N ILE A 34 12.94 37.49 19.33
CA ILE A 34 13.70 38.51 18.57
C ILE A 34 12.88 39.78 18.34
N ARG A 35 11.61 39.66 17.93
CA ARG A 35 10.72 40.82 17.75
C ARG A 35 10.51 41.60 19.04
N ALA A 36 10.34 40.90 20.16
CA ALA A 36 10.16 41.54 21.46
C ALA A 36 11.45 42.21 21.96
N MET A 37 12.61 41.61 21.68
CA MET A 37 13.92 42.21 21.96
C MET A 37 14.13 43.48 21.14
N ALA A 38 13.85 43.45 19.84
CA ALA A 38 13.96 44.64 18.96
C ALA A 38 13.10 45.81 19.44
N ARG A 39 11.90 45.54 19.98
CA ARG A 39 10.97 46.58 20.45
C ARG A 39 11.31 47.12 21.83
N THR A 40 11.79 46.27 22.74
CA THR A 40 11.89 46.63 24.17
C THR A 40 13.31 46.81 24.67
N GLY A 41 14.31 46.26 23.98
CA GLY A 41 15.70 46.21 24.43
C GLY A 41 15.92 45.40 25.72
N LYS A 42 14.89 44.70 26.23
CA LYS A 42 14.92 44.01 27.53
C LYS A 42 14.72 42.51 27.37
N VAL A 43 15.76 41.73 27.70
CA VAL A 43 15.76 40.26 27.63
C VAL A 43 14.62 39.63 28.41
N ALA A 44 14.26 40.17 29.59
CA ALA A 44 13.17 39.63 30.41
C ALA A 44 11.81 39.72 29.71
N LEU A 45 11.54 40.82 28.99
CA LEU A 45 10.31 41.00 28.22
C LEU A 45 10.32 40.13 26.96
N ALA A 46 11.48 39.98 26.32
CA ALA A 46 11.66 39.08 25.19
C ALA A 46 11.40 37.62 25.55
N ALA A 47 11.93 37.17 26.70
CA ALA A 47 11.71 35.84 27.25
C ALA A 47 10.22 35.58 27.53
N LYS A 48 9.53 36.55 28.16
CA LYS A 48 8.09 36.48 28.42
C LYS A 48 7.26 36.39 27.13
N ALA A 49 7.63 37.15 26.10
CA ALA A 49 6.94 37.12 24.81
C ALA A 49 7.10 35.77 24.07
N GLY A 50 8.24 35.10 24.24
CA GLY A 50 8.48 33.75 23.72
C GLY A 50 7.96 32.62 24.61
N GLY A 51 7.63 32.88 25.88
CA GLY A 51 7.30 31.84 26.85
C GLY A 51 8.50 30.95 27.20
N VAL A 52 9.72 31.52 27.21
CA VAL A 52 10.98 30.78 27.43
C VAL A 52 11.76 31.34 28.62
N SER A 53 12.78 30.62 29.08
CA SER A 53 13.67 31.10 30.13
C SER A 53 14.51 32.30 29.65
N PRO A 54 14.91 33.23 30.55
CA PRO A 54 15.80 34.33 30.20
C PRO A 54 17.15 33.87 29.63
N GLN A 55 17.67 32.72 30.08
CA GLN A 55 18.89 32.12 29.54
C GLN A 55 18.72 31.75 28.07
N TYR A 56 17.67 30.99 27.74
CA TYR A 56 17.41 30.56 26.38
C TYR A 56 17.10 31.74 25.45
N ALA A 57 16.42 32.79 25.95
CA ALA A 57 16.23 34.02 25.19
C ALA A 57 17.56 34.70 24.80
N ARG A 58 18.56 34.71 25.69
CA ARG A 58 19.90 35.23 25.37
C ARG A 58 20.59 34.41 24.28
N GLU A 59 20.50 33.08 24.35
CA GLU A 59 21.05 32.20 23.32
C GLU A 59 20.39 32.40 21.96
N ILE A 60 19.07 32.61 21.93
CA ILE A 60 18.33 32.90 20.69
C ILE A 60 18.81 34.23 20.10
N ILE A 61 18.96 35.27 20.92
CA ILE A 61 19.41 36.59 20.48
C ILE A 61 20.85 36.51 19.94
N HIS A 62 21.76 35.86 20.66
CA HIS A 62 23.14 35.69 20.19
C HIS A 62 23.23 34.91 18.87
N ARG A 63 22.47 33.81 18.74
CA ARG A 63 22.42 33.05 17.48
C ARG A 63 21.84 33.87 16.34
N PHE A 64 20.85 34.73 16.60
CA PHE A 64 20.30 35.62 15.60
C PHE A 64 21.29 36.71 15.18
N GLU A 65 22.13 37.22 16.09
CA GLU A 65 23.18 38.17 15.71
C GLU A 65 24.27 37.55 14.83
N GLN A 66 24.56 36.27 15.02
CA GLN A 66 25.56 35.52 14.25
C GLN A 66 25.01 35.06 12.88
N ASP A 67 23.88 34.36 12.88
CA ASP A 67 23.36 33.62 11.71
C ASP A 67 22.08 34.27 11.11
N GLY A 68 21.60 35.38 11.66
CA GLY A 68 20.41 36.08 11.18
C GLY A 68 19.14 35.20 11.19
N LEU A 69 18.33 35.31 10.13
CA LEU A 69 17.09 34.52 9.99
C LEU A 69 17.32 33.01 9.93
N GLU A 70 18.51 32.55 9.51
CA GLU A 70 18.87 31.12 9.44
C GLU A 70 19.00 30.48 10.83
N SER A 71 19.08 31.30 11.89
CA SER A 71 19.09 30.84 13.29
C SER A 71 17.72 30.38 13.82
N LEU A 72 16.64 30.72 13.10
CA LEU A 72 15.27 30.51 13.57
C LEU A 72 14.81 29.04 13.51
N PRO A 73 15.11 28.25 12.45
CA PRO A 73 14.82 26.82 12.42
C PRO A 73 15.47 26.08 13.58
N ALA A 74 14.81 25.02 14.07
CA ALA A 74 15.48 24.08 14.95
C ALA A 74 16.63 23.42 14.16
N LYS A 75 17.86 23.46 14.69
CA LYS A 75 18.92 22.57 14.21
C LYS A 75 18.49 21.16 14.56
N HIS A 76 18.02 20.42 13.57
CA HIS A 76 17.73 19.00 13.73
C HIS A 76 19.06 18.27 13.58
N GLU A 77 19.65 17.84 14.68
CA GLU A 77 20.94 17.13 14.69
C GLU A 77 20.81 15.68 14.17
N GLY A 78 19.70 15.37 13.50
CA GLY A 78 19.31 14.01 13.15
C GLY A 78 18.81 13.25 14.37
N GLY A 79 17.97 12.25 14.10
CA GLY A 79 17.63 11.25 15.11
C GLY A 79 18.78 10.27 15.30
N ARG A 80 18.62 9.37 16.28
CA ARG A 80 19.49 8.20 16.42
C ARG A 80 19.56 7.45 15.09
N GLN A 81 20.76 7.24 14.58
CA GLN A 81 20.98 6.47 13.35
C GLN A 81 20.35 5.09 13.48
N HIS A 82 19.77 4.60 12.39
CA HIS A 82 19.18 3.27 12.36
C HIS A 82 20.25 2.20 12.52
N ILE A 83 19.95 1.18 13.32
CA ILE A 83 20.85 0.03 13.57
C ILE A 83 21.06 -0.79 12.29
N LEU A 84 20.08 -0.80 11.39
CA LEU A 84 20.11 -1.49 10.11
C LEU A 84 20.26 -0.46 8.99
N ASP A 85 21.41 -0.51 8.34
CA ASP A 85 21.80 0.33 7.21
C ASP A 85 21.18 -0.15 5.89
N GLU A 86 21.40 0.60 4.82
CA GLU A 86 20.79 0.33 3.52
C GLU A 86 21.30 -0.98 2.90
N GLN A 87 22.57 -1.32 3.12
CA GLN A 87 23.14 -2.58 2.64
C GLN A 87 22.48 -3.79 3.32
N THR A 88 22.26 -3.70 4.65
CA THR A 88 21.53 -4.71 5.39
C THR A 88 20.09 -4.82 4.92
N ILE A 89 19.42 -3.71 4.61
CA ILE A 89 18.05 -3.70 4.08
C ILE A 89 17.96 -4.44 2.74
N GLU A 90 18.90 -4.20 1.83
CA GLU A 90 18.90 -4.90 0.53
C GLU A 90 19.16 -6.41 0.69
N ALA A 91 20.06 -6.80 1.60
CA ALA A 91 20.28 -8.21 1.92
C ALA A 91 19.02 -8.87 2.53
N ILE A 92 18.29 -8.16 3.39
CA ILE A 92 17.00 -8.61 3.94
C ILE A 92 15.97 -8.78 2.81
N ARG A 93 15.89 -7.84 1.87
CA ARG A 93 14.99 -7.91 0.72
C ARG A 93 15.28 -9.13 -0.14
N GLY A 94 16.56 -9.38 -0.45
CA GLY A 94 16.99 -10.56 -1.18
C GLY A 94 16.58 -11.86 -0.48
N LEU A 95 16.71 -11.93 0.86
CA LEU A 95 16.26 -13.07 1.65
C LEU A 95 14.74 -13.23 1.62
N ALA A 96 13.98 -12.14 1.74
CA ALA A 96 12.52 -12.15 1.75
C ALA A 96 11.92 -12.64 0.41
N GLY A 97 12.61 -12.38 -0.70
CA GLY A 97 12.20 -12.83 -2.03
C GLY A 97 12.42 -14.33 -2.30
N GLN A 98 13.25 -15.00 -1.49
CA GLN A 98 13.51 -16.42 -1.65
C GLN A 98 12.39 -17.27 -1.06
N ASN A 99 12.10 -18.41 -1.68
CA ASN A 99 11.16 -19.38 -1.12
C ASN A 99 11.79 -20.04 0.13
N PRO A 100 11.15 -19.98 1.31
CA PRO A 100 11.73 -20.57 2.53
C PRO A 100 12.05 -22.07 2.41
N LYS A 101 11.32 -22.82 1.56
CA LYS A 101 11.59 -24.24 1.30
C LYS A 101 12.94 -24.48 0.62
N MET A 102 13.33 -23.59 -0.30
CA MET A 102 14.62 -23.67 -1.00
C MET A 102 15.80 -23.45 -0.05
N LEU A 103 15.54 -22.87 1.13
CA LEU A 103 16.53 -22.65 2.19
C LEU A 103 16.56 -23.79 3.22
N GLY A 104 15.94 -24.94 2.93
CA GLY A 104 15.91 -26.09 3.84
C GLY A 104 15.06 -25.87 5.10
N THR A 105 14.20 -24.85 5.12
CA THR A 105 13.30 -24.60 6.26
C THR A 105 11.96 -25.33 6.05
N PRO A 106 11.25 -25.73 7.12
CA PRO A 106 9.95 -26.39 7.01
C PRO A 106 8.80 -25.44 6.62
N TRP A 107 9.08 -24.15 6.36
CA TRP A 107 8.08 -23.13 6.17
C TRP A 107 7.70 -22.95 4.70
N THR A 108 6.42 -22.70 4.43
CA THR A 108 5.91 -22.32 3.10
C THR A 108 5.93 -20.81 2.87
N CYS A 109 5.76 -20.02 3.93
CA CYS A 109 5.69 -18.56 3.86
C CYS A 109 6.55 -17.90 4.96
N TRP A 110 7.06 -16.71 4.66
CA TRP A 110 7.74 -15.85 5.63
C TRP A 110 6.74 -15.16 6.56
N SER A 111 7.00 -15.23 7.87
CA SER A 111 6.52 -14.22 8.82
C SER A 111 7.70 -13.33 9.21
N VAL A 112 7.43 -12.14 9.76
CA VAL A 112 8.47 -11.22 10.23
C VAL A 112 9.41 -11.91 11.22
N ALA A 113 8.84 -12.69 12.16
CA ALA A 113 9.61 -13.45 13.14
C ALA A 113 10.51 -14.50 12.49
N LYS A 114 9.97 -15.30 11.56
CA LYS A 114 10.74 -16.35 10.85
C LYS A 114 11.89 -15.75 10.03
N LEU A 115 11.59 -14.69 9.29
CA LEU A 115 12.56 -14.01 8.45
C LEU A 115 13.68 -13.37 9.30
N LEU A 116 13.34 -12.76 10.44
CA LEU A 116 14.32 -12.25 11.40
C LEU A 116 15.21 -13.36 11.95
N THR A 117 14.64 -14.50 12.39
CA THR A 117 15.43 -15.63 12.90
C THR A 117 16.39 -16.15 11.83
N THR A 118 15.94 -16.30 10.59
CA THR A 118 16.81 -16.73 9.49
C THR A 118 17.88 -15.70 9.17
N ALA A 119 17.55 -14.40 9.18
CA ALA A 119 18.52 -13.32 8.93
C ALA A 119 19.60 -13.26 10.02
N ILE A 120 19.24 -13.46 11.29
CA ILE A 120 20.18 -13.56 12.41
C ILE A 120 21.08 -14.80 12.25
N ASN A 121 20.49 -15.97 11.97
CA ASN A 121 21.25 -17.21 11.82
C ASN A 121 22.24 -17.18 10.64
N LYS A 122 21.92 -16.43 9.58
CA LYS A 122 22.81 -16.19 8.44
C LYS A 122 23.83 -15.07 8.68
N GLY A 123 23.79 -14.39 9.82
CA GLY A 123 24.68 -13.27 10.13
C GLY A 123 24.41 -11.99 9.33
N ILE A 124 23.24 -11.89 8.67
CA ILE A 124 22.87 -10.72 7.85
C ILE A 124 22.49 -9.55 8.76
N VAL A 125 21.88 -9.84 9.92
CA VAL A 125 21.30 -8.85 10.82
C VAL A 125 21.76 -9.13 12.25
N PRO A 126 22.20 -8.11 13.02
CA PRO A 126 22.46 -8.29 14.45
C PRO A 126 21.17 -8.65 15.22
N LYS A 127 21.29 -9.09 16.46
CA LYS A 127 20.13 -9.38 17.31
C LYS A 127 19.31 -8.11 17.57
N VAL A 128 18.20 -7.94 16.86
CA VAL A 128 17.28 -6.79 16.95
C VAL A 128 15.87 -7.24 17.31
N SER A 129 15.02 -6.30 17.70
CA SER A 129 13.59 -6.56 17.94
C SER A 129 12.84 -6.84 16.63
N GLN A 130 11.73 -7.59 16.70
CA GLN A 130 10.85 -7.82 15.55
C GLN A 130 10.31 -6.51 14.95
N GLU A 131 10.03 -5.51 15.78
CA GLU A 131 9.52 -4.21 15.32
C GLU A 131 10.59 -3.42 14.55
N THR A 132 11.84 -3.39 15.04
CA THR A 132 12.96 -2.79 14.31
C THR A 132 13.15 -3.44 12.95
N PHE A 133 13.06 -4.77 12.89
CA PHE A 133 13.17 -5.51 11.64
C PHE A 133 11.98 -5.26 10.71
N ARG A 134 10.75 -5.19 11.24
CA ARG A 134 9.56 -4.83 10.47
C ARG A 134 9.67 -3.44 9.85
N GLN A 135 10.15 -2.45 10.62
CA GLN A 135 10.38 -1.10 10.10
C GLN A 135 11.46 -1.08 9.01
N ALA A 136 12.51 -1.90 9.13
CA ALA A 136 13.52 -2.06 8.09
C ALA A 136 12.94 -2.68 6.81
N LEU A 137 12.09 -3.70 6.91
CA LEU A 137 11.37 -4.26 5.75
C LEU A 137 10.54 -3.20 5.03
N HIS A 138 9.78 -2.40 5.78
CA HIS A 138 8.97 -1.32 5.19
C HIS A 138 9.83 -0.25 4.51
N ARG A 139 10.96 0.14 5.11
CA ARG A 139 11.92 1.07 4.47
C ARG A 139 12.47 0.50 3.17
N GLY A 140 12.77 -0.80 3.13
CA GLY A 140 13.15 -1.53 1.92
C GLY A 140 12.02 -1.83 0.93
N GLY A 141 10.81 -1.29 1.14
CA GLY A 141 9.65 -1.55 0.28
C GLY A 141 9.13 -2.98 0.31
N VAL A 142 9.53 -3.79 1.30
CA VAL A 142 9.05 -5.16 1.49
C VAL A 142 7.83 -5.13 2.40
N THR A 143 6.71 -5.64 1.91
CA THR A 143 5.44 -5.70 2.65
C THR A 143 4.92 -7.12 2.65
N TYR A 144 4.09 -7.45 3.65
CA TYR A 144 3.41 -8.73 3.70
C TYR A 144 2.27 -8.74 2.68
N GLN A 145 2.36 -9.61 1.68
CA GLN A 145 1.41 -9.71 0.58
C GLN A 145 0.75 -11.09 0.57
N GLU A 146 -0.47 -11.15 0.05
CA GLU A 146 -1.17 -12.41 -0.16
C GLU A 146 -0.54 -13.17 -1.33
N THR A 147 -0.29 -14.47 -1.14
CA THR A 147 0.20 -15.35 -2.21
C THR A 147 -0.90 -15.50 -3.26
N LYS A 148 -0.59 -15.10 -4.49
CA LYS A 148 -1.47 -15.35 -5.64
C LYS A 148 -1.13 -16.69 -6.27
N THR A 149 -2.15 -17.42 -6.69
CA THR A 149 -1.96 -18.57 -7.56
C THR A 149 -1.68 -18.06 -8.99
N TRP A 150 -0.73 -18.70 -9.65
CA TRP A 150 -0.46 -18.46 -11.07
C TRP A 150 -0.70 -19.75 -11.84
N LYS A 151 -1.25 -19.63 -13.05
CA LYS A 151 -1.39 -20.75 -13.98
C LYS A 151 -0.34 -20.60 -15.06
N GLN A 152 0.48 -21.63 -15.24
CA GLN A 152 1.41 -21.74 -16.34
C GLN A 152 0.97 -22.90 -17.23
N SER A 153 0.92 -22.68 -18.55
CA SER A 153 0.67 -23.76 -19.49
C SER A 153 1.95 -24.55 -19.71
N SER A 154 1.86 -25.88 -19.71
CA SER A 154 2.94 -26.78 -20.12
C SER A 154 2.94 -27.07 -21.62
N ASP A 155 2.03 -26.47 -22.39
CA ASP A 155 1.91 -26.65 -23.84
C ASP A 155 3.09 -25.99 -24.57
N PRO A 156 3.90 -26.73 -25.34
CA PRO A 156 5.01 -26.18 -26.11
C PRO A 156 4.59 -25.07 -27.08
N GLU A 157 3.36 -25.12 -27.60
CA GLU A 157 2.81 -24.15 -28.56
C GLU A 157 2.00 -23.03 -27.90
N PHE A 158 2.06 -22.91 -26.57
CA PHE A 158 1.23 -21.97 -25.80
C PHE A 158 1.29 -20.55 -26.34
N HIS A 159 2.49 -20.04 -26.63
CA HIS A 159 2.69 -18.67 -27.11
C HIS A 159 2.05 -18.43 -28.47
N GLU A 160 2.15 -19.41 -29.38
CA GLU A 160 1.56 -19.32 -30.71
C GLU A 160 0.03 -19.34 -30.62
N LYS A 161 -0.54 -20.28 -29.85
CA LYS A 161 -1.98 -20.37 -29.60
C LYS A 161 -2.53 -19.11 -28.95
N LEU A 162 -1.83 -18.59 -27.93
CA LEU A 162 -2.21 -17.34 -27.26
C LEU A 162 -2.19 -16.16 -28.24
N THR A 163 -1.16 -16.06 -29.08
CA THR A 163 -1.05 -15.00 -30.08
C THR A 163 -2.20 -15.07 -31.07
N ARG A 164 -2.54 -16.26 -31.56
CA ARG A 164 -3.69 -16.47 -32.45
C ARG A 164 -5.01 -16.09 -31.78
N VAL A 165 -5.22 -16.45 -30.52
CA VAL A 165 -6.43 -16.08 -29.76
C VAL A 165 -6.49 -14.56 -29.55
N LYS A 166 -5.39 -13.91 -29.17
CA LYS A 166 -5.34 -12.44 -29.00
C LYS A 166 -5.65 -11.70 -30.29
N ALA A 167 -5.15 -12.18 -31.43
CA ALA A 167 -5.46 -11.58 -32.72
C ALA A 167 -6.98 -11.55 -33.03
N LEU A 168 -7.75 -12.55 -32.54
CA LEU A 168 -9.20 -12.56 -32.67
C LEU A 168 -9.90 -11.53 -31.76
N TYR A 169 -9.29 -11.20 -30.61
CA TYR A 169 -9.78 -10.11 -29.77
C TYR A 169 -9.52 -8.75 -30.40
N ASP A 170 -8.38 -8.59 -31.07
CA ASP A 170 -8.00 -7.32 -31.71
C ASP A 170 -8.81 -7.05 -32.99
N LYS A 171 -9.08 -8.09 -33.78
CA LYS A 171 -9.79 -7.95 -35.07
C LYS A 171 -10.72 -9.12 -35.35
N CYS A 172 -11.99 -8.81 -35.57
CA CYS A 172 -12.97 -9.80 -36.04
C CYS A 172 -12.69 -10.18 -37.51
N PRO A 173 -12.58 -11.47 -37.86
CA PRO A 173 -12.52 -11.88 -39.25
C PRO A 173 -13.81 -11.55 -40.02
N ILE A 174 -13.68 -11.25 -41.31
CA ILE A 174 -14.81 -10.84 -42.16
C ILE A 174 -15.82 -11.98 -42.28
N GLY A 175 -17.11 -11.67 -42.10
CA GLY A 175 -18.19 -12.66 -42.15
C GLY A 175 -18.24 -13.62 -40.95
N SER A 176 -17.57 -13.27 -39.85
CA SER A 176 -17.53 -14.07 -38.64
C SER A 176 -17.86 -13.27 -37.39
N VAL A 177 -18.04 -13.97 -36.27
CA VAL A 177 -18.13 -13.42 -34.92
C VAL A 177 -17.14 -14.14 -34.02
N VAL A 178 -16.59 -13.43 -33.04
CA VAL A 178 -15.69 -14.02 -32.04
C VAL A 178 -16.42 -14.08 -30.72
N VAL A 179 -16.73 -15.30 -30.30
CA VAL A 179 -17.48 -15.56 -29.07
C VAL A 179 -16.60 -16.29 -28.07
N CYS A 180 -16.56 -15.78 -26.84
CA CYS A 180 -15.95 -16.45 -25.70
C CYS A 180 -17.02 -17.16 -24.89
N VAL A 181 -16.78 -18.40 -24.50
CA VAL A 181 -17.69 -19.19 -23.69
C VAL A 181 -17.03 -19.52 -22.37
N ASP A 182 -17.75 -19.32 -21.27
CA ASP A 182 -17.27 -19.70 -19.93
C ASP A 182 -18.41 -20.21 -19.04
N GLU A 183 -18.05 -20.94 -17.99
CA GLU A 183 -18.96 -21.43 -16.96
C GLU A 183 -18.71 -20.70 -15.65
N PHE A 184 -19.77 -20.12 -15.08
CA PHE A 184 -19.77 -19.62 -13.71
C PHE A 184 -20.59 -20.53 -12.79
N GLY A 185 -19.91 -21.18 -11.85
CA GLY A 185 -20.57 -22.01 -10.85
C GLY A 185 -19.60 -22.88 -10.05
N PRO A 186 -20.09 -23.56 -9.01
CA PRO A 186 -21.49 -23.67 -8.60
C PRO A 186 -22.05 -22.39 -7.96
N LEU A 187 -23.21 -21.95 -8.44
CA LEU A 187 -24.02 -20.90 -7.83
C LEU A 187 -24.96 -21.52 -6.81
N GLU A 188 -24.79 -21.14 -5.56
CA GLU A 188 -25.65 -21.62 -4.48
C GLU A 188 -25.77 -20.56 -3.37
N CYS A 189 -26.91 -20.54 -2.71
CA CYS A 189 -27.13 -19.70 -1.54
C CYS A 189 -26.33 -20.26 -0.36
N ARG A 190 -25.21 -19.61 -0.03
CA ARG A 190 -24.35 -19.97 1.10
C ARG A 190 -24.45 -18.94 2.21
N PRO A 191 -24.41 -19.37 3.48
CA PRO A 191 -24.14 -18.45 4.57
C PRO A 191 -22.68 -17.98 4.47
N TYR A 192 -22.45 -16.67 4.35
CA TYR A 192 -21.11 -16.08 4.35
C TYR A 192 -20.79 -15.53 5.73
N ASN A 193 -19.53 -15.67 6.14
CA ASN A 193 -19.01 -14.94 7.28
C ASN A 193 -19.00 -13.44 6.96
N GLY A 194 -19.18 -12.63 8.01
CA GLY A 194 -19.24 -11.18 7.86
C GLY A 194 -18.98 -10.49 9.18
N ARG A 195 -19.18 -9.17 9.18
CA ARG A 195 -19.17 -8.36 10.40
C ARG A 195 -20.62 -8.03 10.74
N THR A 196 -21.00 -8.25 11.99
CA THR A 196 -22.33 -7.95 12.50
C THR A 196 -22.22 -7.46 13.94
N TRP A 197 -23.27 -6.78 14.41
CA TRP A 197 -23.41 -6.41 15.81
C TRP A 197 -23.60 -7.66 16.67
N ALA A 198 -22.80 -7.77 17.73
CA ALA A 198 -22.82 -8.87 18.68
C ALA A 198 -22.28 -8.39 20.03
N GLU A 199 -22.62 -9.10 21.11
CA GLU A 199 -22.06 -8.81 22.44
C GLU A 199 -20.54 -8.99 22.45
N CYS A 200 -19.85 -8.19 23.29
CA CYS A 200 -18.40 -8.25 23.43
C CYS A 200 -17.94 -9.68 23.78
N LYS A 201 -16.92 -10.19 23.07
CA LYS A 201 -16.38 -11.56 23.17
C LYS A 201 -17.35 -12.70 22.84
N LYS A 202 -18.56 -12.42 22.35
CA LYS A 202 -19.54 -13.43 21.93
C LYS A 202 -19.85 -13.32 20.42
N PRO A 203 -18.96 -13.80 19.54
CA PRO A 203 -19.18 -13.70 18.10
C PRO A 203 -20.37 -14.56 17.65
N VAL A 204 -21.15 -14.04 16.70
CA VAL A 204 -22.14 -14.86 15.97
C VAL A 204 -21.41 -15.96 15.22
N ARG A 205 -21.85 -17.20 15.41
CA ARG A 205 -21.20 -18.38 14.82
C ARG A 205 -22.07 -18.94 13.70
N LEU A 206 -21.44 -19.21 12.57
CA LEU A 206 -22.01 -20.02 11.50
C LEU A 206 -21.41 -21.43 11.59
N PRO A 207 -22.21 -22.48 11.41
CA PRO A 207 -21.68 -23.84 11.39
C PRO A 207 -20.73 -24.01 10.19
N ALA A 208 -19.64 -24.79 10.37
CA ALA A 208 -18.69 -25.07 9.29
C ALA A 208 -19.35 -25.87 8.14
N THR A 209 -20.32 -26.71 8.48
CA THR A 209 -21.15 -27.45 7.53
C THR A 209 -22.50 -26.76 7.42
N TYR A 210 -22.95 -26.49 6.19
CA TYR A 210 -24.27 -25.94 5.92
C TYR A 210 -25.04 -26.83 4.93
N ARG A 211 -26.38 -26.76 5.00
CA ARG A 211 -27.27 -27.48 4.09
C ARG A 211 -27.67 -26.58 2.93
N ARG A 212 -27.55 -27.09 1.71
CA ARG A 212 -27.97 -26.40 0.48
C ARG A 212 -29.48 -26.57 0.29
N THR A 213 -30.27 -25.63 0.80
CA THR A 213 -31.75 -25.73 0.79
C THR A 213 -32.37 -25.37 -0.56
N GLN A 214 -31.73 -24.50 -1.34
CA GLN A 214 -32.24 -23.99 -2.63
C GLN A 214 -31.59 -24.66 -3.86
N GLY A 215 -30.82 -25.74 -3.65
CA GLY A 215 -30.07 -26.41 -4.72
C GLY A 215 -28.86 -25.62 -5.22
N VAL A 216 -28.36 -26.03 -6.39
CA VAL A 216 -27.17 -25.47 -7.05
C VAL A 216 -27.50 -25.22 -8.51
N GLN A 217 -27.02 -24.10 -9.05
CA GLN A 217 -27.11 -23.77 -10.46
C GLN A 217 -25.73 -23.50 -11.06
N HIS A 218 -25.65 -23.59 -12.37
CA HIS A 218 -24.49 -23.26 -13.17
C HIS A 218 -24.92 -22.28 -14.26
N PHE A 219 -24.19 -21.19 -14.40
CA PHE A 219 -24.45 -20.21 -15.43
C PHE A 219 -23.46 -20.46 -16.58
N LEU A 220 -23.96 -20.85 -17.73
CA LEU A 220 -23.18 -20.93 -18.96
C LEU A 220 -23.37 -19.63 -19.73
N ALA A 221 -22.27 -18.94 -20.01
CA ALA A 221 -22.29 -17.62 -20.60
C ALA A 221 -21.49 -17.59 -21.90
N MET A 222 -21.98 -16.80 -22.84
CA MET A 222 -21.26 -16.38 -24.02
C MET A 222 -21.02 -14.87 -23.98
N TYR A 223 -19.85 -14.44 -24.42
CA TYR A 223 -19.49 -13.06 -24.59
C TYR A 223 -19.06 -12.82 -26.04
N ASP A 224 -19.81 -11.98 -26.75
CA ASP A 224 -19.43 -11.51 -28.07
C ASP A 224 -18.41 -10.37 -27.92
N VAL A 225 -17.17 -10.64 -28.33
CA VAL A 225 -16.03 -9.77 -28.07
C VAL A 225 -16.15 -8.42 -28.77
N HIS A 226 -16.70 -8.42 -29.99
CA HIS A 226 -16.74 -7.21 -30.84
C HIS A 226 -18.05 -6.43 -30.69
N HIS A 227 -19.12 -7.09 -30.22
CA HIS A 227 -20.38 -6.43 -29.90
C HIS A 227 -20.53 -6.04 -28.42
N ASN A 228 -19.54 -6.41 -27.58
CA ASN A 228 -19.52 -6.16 -26.14
C ASN A 228 -20.82 -6.61 -25.45
N PHE A 229 -21.23 -7.83 -25.74
CA PHE A 229 -22.52 -8.37 -25.29
C PHE A 229 -22.33 -9.70 -24.55
N LEU A 230 -22.82 -9.77 -23.32
CA LEU A 230 -22.80 -10.97 -22.49
C LEU A 230 -24.21 -11.54 -22.36
N TRP A 231 -24.37 -12.82 -22.66
CA TRP A 231 -25.63 -13.54 -22.48
C TRP A 231 -25.38 -14.95 -21.94
N GLY A 232 -26.34 -15.53 -21.23
CA GLY A 232 -26.21 -16.91 -20.76
C GLY A 232 -27.50 -17.52 -20.25
N TRP A 233 -27.41 -18.77 -19.82
CA TRP A 233 -28.55 -19.52 -19.25
C TRP A 233 -28.12 -20.26 -17.98
N PHE A 234 -29.09 -20.43 -17.08
CA PHE A 234 -28.91 -21.22 -15.86
C PHE A 234 -29.30 -22.67 -16.08
N TYR A 235 -28.42 -23.58 -15.67
CA TYR A 235 -28.61 -25.02 -15.70
C TYR A 235 -28.50 -25.59 -14.29
N LYS A 236 -29.30 -26.63 -13.98
CA LYS A 236 -29.23 -27.34 -12.69
C LYS A 236 -28.02 -28.27 -12.60
N ARG A 237 -27.44 -28.66 -13.73
CA ARG A 237 -26.29 -29.56 -13.86
C ARG A 237 -25.38 -29.06 -14.97
N LYS A 238 -24.14 -29.54 -14.98
CA LYS A 238 -23.11 -29.14 -15.94
C LYS A 238 -22.41 -30.33 -16.61
N ARG A 239 -23.16 -31.10 -17.39
CA ARG A 239 -22.62 -32.23 -18.14
C ARG A 239 -22.43 -31.79 -19.60
N GLY A 240 -21.83 -32.67 -20.40
CA GLY A 240 -21.65 -32.42 -21.83
C GLY A 240 -22.98 -32.15 -22.56
N GLU A 241 -24.07 -32.78 -22.13
CA GLU A 241 -25.43 -32.57 -22.69
C GLU A 241 -25.87 -31.11 -22.57
N GLU A 242 -25.84 -30.54 -21.36
CA GLU A 242 -26.25 -29.15 -21.13
C GLU A 242 -25.31 -28.16 -21.85
N PHE A 243 -24.01 -28.47 -21.93
CA PHE A 243 -23.04 -27.62 -22.64
C PHE A 243 -23.25 -27.64 -24.16
N ILE A 244 -23.52 -28.82 -24.75
CA ILE A 244 -23.84 -28.93 -26.19
C ILE A 244 -25.16 -28.21 -26.49
N GLU A 245 -26.17 -28.35 -25.63
CA GLU A 245 -27.43 -27.61 -25.76
C GLU A 245 -27.18 -26.09 -25.73
N PHE A 246 -26.36 -25.61 -24.80
CA PHE A 246 -25.93 -24.22 -24.72
C PHE A 246 -25.23 -23.76 -26.01
N LEU A 247 -24.25 -24.53 -26.54
CA LEU A 247 -23.57 -24.18 -27.78
C LEU A 247 -24.52 -24.14 -28.99
N LYS A 248 -25.52 -25.03 -29.05
CA LYS A 248 -26.57 -24.98 -30.08
C LYS A 248 -27.40 -23.69 -29.97
N ARG A 249 -27.72 -23.25 -28.76
CA ARG A 249 -28.42 -21.97 -28.52
C ARG A 249 -27.57 -20.78 -28.95
N VAL A 250 -26.28 -20.78 -28.60
CA VAL A 250 -25.32 -19.75 -29.05
C VAL A 250 -25.25 -19.72 -30.57
N ARG A 251 -25.11 -20.87 -31.24
CA ARG A 251 -25.09 -20.93 -32.70
C ARG A 251 -26.37 -20.37 -33.33
N GLY A 252 -27.53 -20.69 -32.73
CA GLY A 252 -28.84 -20.22 -33.18
C GLY A 252 -29.08 -18.72 -32.99
N ALA A 253 -28.28 -18.03 -32.17
CA ALA A 253 -28.37 -16.57 -32.00
C ALA A 253 -27.79 -15.79 -33.19
N TYR A 254 -27.02 -16.45 -34.06
CA TYR A 254 -26.39 -15.84 -35.24
C TYR A 254 -26.94 -16.45 -36.53
N ALA A 255 -26.96 -15.68 -37.61
CA ALA A 255 -27.37 -16.16 -38.92
C ALA A 255 -26.54 -17.38 -39.37
N SER A 256 -27.15 -18.28 -40.16
CA SER A 256 -26.56 -19.57 -40.54
C SER A 256 -25.28 -19.45 -41.39
N TRP A 257 -25.10 -18.34 -42.12
CA TRP A 257 -23.91 -18.07 -42.92
C TRP A 257 -22.76 -17.42 -42.14
N VAL A 258 -23.00 -16.93 -40.92
CA VAL A 258 -21.95 -16.32 -40.08
C VAL A 258 -21.10 -17.43 -39.47
N ARG A 259 -19.78 -17.31 -39.59
CA ARG A 259 -18.83 -18.22 -38.94
C ARG A 259 -18.62 -17.81 -37.48
N ILE A 260 -18.61 -18.78 -36.57
CA ILE A 260 -18.22 -18.62 -35.16
C ILE A 260 -16.89 -19.33 -34.95
#